data_AF-A0ABD1UCW7-F1
#
_entry.id   AF-A0ABD1UCW7-F1
#
_cell.length_a   1.000
_cell.length_b   1.000
_cell.length_c   1.000
_cell.angle_alpha   90.00
_cell.angle_beta   90.00
_cell.angle_gamma   90.00
#
_symmetry.space_group_name_H-M   'P 1'
#
loop_
_entity.id
_entity.type
_entity.pdbx_description
1 polymer ?
#
loop_
_entity_poly.entity_id
_entity_poly.type
_entity_poly.pdbx_seq_one_letter_code
_entity_poly.pdbx_strand_id
1 'polypeptide(L)'
;MNTPTRRMTRSAAKKDSPDSGKKPPFHSKQKKRAKLRAPVPSIPMEVRAEKALEAIYVCCFGRDLLEEEDERLLSIILNAVFTTVGQPQIESIINEKAKKVAEGTDEIKIPEPMPLSKVAVQMQMKDLQFLRQGDEKS
;
A
#
# COMPACT_ATOMS: atom_id res chain seq x y z
N MET A 1 54.38 -36.37 41.36
CA MET A 1 54.06 -34.94 41.42
C MET A 1 52.69 -34.73 40.79
N ASN A 2 51.70 -34.40 41.62
CA ASN A 2 50.33 -34.08 41.22
C ASN A 2 50.27 -32.69 40.59
N THR A 3 49.49 -32.51 39.52
CA THR A 3 48.20 -31.80 39.58
C THR A 3 47.36 -32.06 38.31
N PRO A 4 46.06 -32.34 38.47
CA PRO A 4 45.07 -32.30 37.39
C PRO A 4 44.42 -30.91 37.34
N THR A 5 43.94 -30.47 36.17
CA THR A 5 42.97 -29.36 36.13
C THR A 5 41.83 -29.71 35.19
N ARG A 6 40.79 -30.24 35.82
CA ARG A 6 39.40 -30.27 35.37
C ARG A 6 38.88 -28.83 35.32
N ARG A 7 38.32 -28.39 34.20
CA ARG A 7 37.30 -27.34 34.20
C ARG A 7 36.18 -27.72 33.26
N MET A 8 35.10 -28.23 33.85
CA MET A 8 33.77 -28.13 33.25
C MET A 8 33.30 -26.69 33.39
N THR A 9 32.77 -26.10 32.33
CA THR A 9 31.67 -25.14 32.45
C THR A 9 30.79 -25.12 31.20
N ARG A 10 29.55 -25.56 31.42
CA ARG A 10 28.27 -24.96 30.97
C ARG A 10 27.89 -25.02 29.49
N SER A 11 26.84 -25.80 29.27
CA SER A 11 25.77 -25.54 28.30
C SER A 11 25.43 -24.07 28.17
N ALA A 12 25.29 -23.62 26.93
CA ALA A 12 24.38 -22.55 26.57
C ALA A 12 23.80 -22.88 25.19
N ALA A 13 22.59 -23.42 25.19
CA ALA A 13 21.70 -23.37 24.05
C ALA A 13 21.51 -21.90 23.65
N LYS A 14 21.74 -21.59 22.37
CA LYS A 14 21.33 -20.33 21.74
C LYS A 14 20.69 -20.74 20.42
N LYS A 15 19.44 -21.18 20.49
CA LYS A 15 18.24 -20.40 20.11
C LYS A 15 18.41 -19.79 18.74
N ASP A 16 17.69 -20.41 17.82
CA ASP A 16 17.27 -19.90 16.53
C ASP A 16 16.93 -18.41 16.62
N SER A 17 17.67 -17.61 15.86
CA SER A 17 17.18 -16.30 15.44
C SER A 17 16.72 -16.46 13.99
N PRO A 18 15.42 -16.32 13.69
CA PRO A 18 14.95 -16.32 12.33
C PRO A 18 15.49 -15.07 11.62
N ASP A 19 16.05 -15.35 10.44
CA ASP A 19 16.38 -14.44 9.34
C ASP A 19 15.61 -13.12 9.46
N SER A 20 16.33 -12.08 9.88
CA SER A 20 15.81 -10.72 9.95
C SER A 20 15.39 -10.35 8.54
N GLY A 21 14.07 -10.31 8.34
CA GLY A 21 13.42 -10.05 7.08
C GLY A 21 14.09 -8.92 6.32
N LYS A 22 14.98 -9.32 5.39
CA LYS A 22 15.39 -8.47 4.29
C LYS A 22 14.14 -8.25 3.48
N LYS A 23 13.42 -7.15 3.76
CA LYS A 23 12.45 -6.60 2.82
C LYS A 23 13.15 -6.60 1.45
N PRO A 24 12.61 -7.28 0.43
CA PRO A 24 13.24 -7.28 -0.87
C PRO A 24 13.44 -5.82 -1.28
N PRO A 25 14.65 -5.43 -1.72
CA PRO A 25 14.90 -4.05 -2.09
C PRO A 25 13.88 -3.69 -3.15
N PHE A 26 13.17 -2.57 -2.95
CA PHE A 26 12.33 -1.95 -3.97
C PHE A 26 13.11 -1.97 -5.28
N HIS A 27 12.81 -2.94 -6.15
CA HIS A 27 13.54 -3.10 -7.38
C HIS A 27 13.16 -1.90 -8.23
N SER A 28 14.06 -0.93 -8.31
CA SER A 28 13.89 0.21 -9.20
C SER A 28 13.58 -0.35 -10.58
N LYS A 29 12.50 0.15 -11.20
CA LYS A 29 12.03 -0.34 -12.52
C LYS A 29 13.16 -0.37 -13.55
N GLN A 30 14.19 0.46 -13.36
CA GLN A 30 15.46 0.47 -14.09
C GLN A 30 16.12 -0.91 -14.21
N LYS A 31 16.23 -1.68 -13.11
CA LYS A 31 16.91 -2.99 -13.10
C LYS A 31 16.14 -4.08 -13.85
N LYS A 32 14.80 -4.04 -13.84
CA LYS A 32 13.96 -4.98 -14.59
C LYS A 32 13.95 -4.69 -16.10
N ARG A 33 14.00 -3.41 -16.47
CA ARG A 33 14.01 -2.97 -17.88
C ARG A 33 15.35 -3.15 -18.58
N ALA A 34 16.46 -3.06 -17.84
CA ALA A 34 17.80 -3.33 -18.37
C ALA A 34 17.93 -4.74 -18.97
N LYS A 35 17.20 -5.73 -18.43
CA LYS A 35 17.14 -7.09 -18.97
C LYS A 35 16.26 -7.23 -20.21
N LEU A 36 15.30 -6.32 -20.42
CA LEU A 36 14.26 -6.44 -21.45
C LEU A 36 14.46 -5.53 -22.67
N ARG A 37 15.45 -4.62 -22.66
CA ARG A 37 15.75 -3.65 -23.75
C ARG A 37 14.53 -2.92 -24.33
N ALA A 38 13.41 -2.89 -23.61
CA ALA A 38 12.17 -2.31 -24.09
C ALA A 38 12.22 -0.78 -23.93
N PRO A 39 11.94 -0.01 -25.01
CA PRO A 39 12.00 1.45 -24.98
C PRO A 39 11.07 2.01 -23.90
N VAL A 40 11.45 3.16 -23.32
CA VAL A 40 10.60 3.88 -22.37
C VAL A 40 9.30 4.27 -23.07
N PRO A 41 8.12 3.79 -22.62
CA PRO A 41 6.88 4.20 -23.25
C PRO A 41 6.74 5.71 -23.06
N SER A 42 6.63 6.42 -24.17
CA SER A 42 6.45 7.87 -24.19
C SER A 42 4.99 8.19 -23.89
N ILE A 43 4.58 7.96 -22.65
CA ILE A 43 3.24 8.31 -22.17
C ILE A 43 3.23 9.82 -21.86
N PRO A 44 2.29 10.60 -22.41
CA PRO A 44 2.13 12.03 -22.11
C PRO A 44 1.98 12.26 -20.59
N MET A 45 2.38 13.44 -20.10
CA MET A 45 2.38 13.70 -18.65
C MET A 45 0.95 13.82 -18.10
N GLU A 46 0.04 14.33 -18.92
CA GLU A 46 -1.39 14.51 -18.67
C GLU A 46 -2.04 13.16 -18.37
N VAL A 47 -1.75 12.16 -19.22
CA VAL A 47 -2.24 10.78 -19.03
C VAL A 47 -1.69 10.17 -17.74
N ARG A 48 -0.46 10.52 -17.36
CA ARG A 48 0.12 10.05 -16.08
C ARG A 48 -0.58 10.70 -14.89
N ALA A 49 -0.91 12.00 -14.97
CA ALA A 49 -1.63 12.72 -13.94
C ALA A 49 -3.05 12.15 -13.76
N GLU A 50 -3.75 11.89 -14.86
CA GLU A 50 -5.07 11.24 -14.85
C GLU A 50 -5.02 9.86 -14.18
N LYS A 51 -4.04 9.01 -14.55
CA LYS A 51 -3.86 7.69 -13.92
C LYS A 51 -3.42 7.76 -12.46
N ALA A 52 -2.69 8.80 -12.06
CA ALA A 52 -2.38 9.03 -10.66
C ALA A 52 -3.63 9.42 -9.86
N LEU A 53 -4.49 10.28 -10.43
CA LEU A 53 -5.76 10.65 -9.82
C LEU A 53 -6.68 9.44 -9.64
N GLU A 54 -6.83 8.59 -10.66
CA GLU A 54 -7.60 7.33 -10.53
C GLU A 54 -7.08 6.44 -9.39
N ALA A 55 -5.76 6.31 -9.25
CA ALA A 55 -5.16 5.50 -8.20
C ALA A 55 -5.39 6.09 -6.80
N ILE A 56 -5.27 7.42 -6.67
CA ILE A 56 -5.57 8.12 -5.41
C ILE A 56 -7.04 7.97 -5.07
N TYR A 57 -7.93 8.12 -6.06
CA TYR A 57 -9.37 7.93 -5.89
C TYR A 57 -9.70 6.54 -5.32
N VAL A 58 -9.20 5.47 -5.96
CA VAL A 58 -9.41 4.09 -5.48
C VAL A 58 -8.85 3.88 -4.08
N CYS A 59 -7.66 4.41 -3.80
CA CYS A 59 -6.93 4.14 -2.56
C CYS A 59 -7.49 4.92 -1.36
N CYS A 60 -7.96 6.14 -1.57
CA CYS A 60 -8.35 7.06 -0.49
C CYS A 60 -9.86 7.21 -0.36
N PHE A 61 -10.59 7.15 -1.47
CA PHE A 61 -12.04 7.44 -1.52
C PHE A 61 -12.87 6.19 -1.82
N GLY A 62 -12.29 5.20 -2.49
CA GLY A 62 -13.01 4.00 -2.88
C GLY A 62 -14.15 4.34 -3.84
N ARG A 63 -15.36 4.53 -3.29
CA ARG A 63 -16.61 4.86 -4.02
C ARG A 63 -17.22 6.21 -3.63
N ASP A 64 -16.60 6.93 -2.71
CA ASP A 64 -17.16 8.16 -2.17
C ASP A 64 -16.99 9.34 -3.13
N LEU A 65 -17.87 10.33 -3.02
CA LEU A 65 -17.78 11.56 -3.81
C LEU A 65 -16.54 12.37 -3.39
N LEU A 66 -16.00 13.15 -4.33
CA LEU A 66 -14.97 14.13 -4.00
C LEU A 66 -15.62 15.38 -3.42
N GLU A 67 -15.18 15.81 -2.24
CA GLU A 67 -15.60 17.08 -1.65
C GLU A 67 -14.73 18.23 -2.18
N GLU A 68 -15.20 19.47 -2.02
CA GLU A 68 -14.48 20.66 -2.50
C GLU A 68 -13.07 20.79 -1.88
N GLU A 69 -12.92 20.39 -0.63
CA GLU A 69 -11.63 20.39 0.06
C GLU A 69 -10.65 19.37 -0.54
N ASP A 70 -11.17 18.20 -0.95
CA ASP A 70 -10.39 17.16 -1.61
C ASP A 70 -9.92 17.61 -2.99
N GLU A 71 -10.80 18.23 -3.77
CA GLU A 71 -10.45 18.76 -5.10
C GLU A 71 -9.33 19.79 -5.02
N ARG A 72 -9.40 20.72 -4.05
CA ARG A 72 -8.36 21.72 -3.81
C ARG A 72 -7.03 21.07 -3.43
N LEU A 73 -7.06 20.09 -2.52
CA LEU A 73 -5.86 19.38 -2.09
C LEU A 73 -5.23 18.57 -3.23
N LEU A 74 -6.06 17.87 -4.01
CA LEU A 74 -5.63 17.11 -5.18
C LEU A 74 -4.99 18.03 -6.23
N SER A 75 -5.54 19.23 -6.44
CA SER A 75 -4.95 20.22 -7.35
C SER A 75 -3.55 20.61 -6.90
N ILE A 76 -3.34 20.88 -5.60
CA ILE A 76 -2.01 21.24 -5.06
C ILE A 76 -1.03 20.08 -5.23
N ILE A 77 -1.43 18.87 -4.83
CA ILE A 77 -0.55 17.68 -4.87
C ILE A 77 -0.17 17.35 -6.31
N LEU A 78 -1.15 17.29 -7.22
CA LEU A 78 -0.90 16.90 -8.61
C LEU A 78 -0.10 17.96 -9.36
N ASN A 79 -0.31 19.25 -9.09
CA ASN A 79 0.54 20.30 -9.67
C ASN A 79 1.98 20.23 -9.16
N ALA A 80 2.19 19.89 -7.88
CA ALA A 80 3.52 19.73 -7.32
C ALA A 80 4.27 18.52 -7.90
N VAL A 81 3.56 17.41 -8.16
CA VAL A 81 4.14 16.18 -8.71
C VAL A 81 4.30 16.23 -10.24
N PHE A 82 3.37 16.87 -10.94
CA PHE A 82 3.30 16.96 -12.41
C PHE A 82 3.49 18.40 -12.89
N THR A 83 4.66 18.96 -12.59
CA THR A 83 5.00 20.38 -12.84
C THR A 83 4.90 20.83 -14.31
N THR A 84 4.85 19.90 -15.26
CA THR A 84 4.80 20.18 -16.71
C THR A 84 3.39 20.19 -17.30
N VAL A 85 2.39 19.68 -16.56
CA VAL A 85 0.98 19.62 -17.02
C VAL A 85 0.30 20.98 -16.84
N GLY A 86 0.63 21.70 -15.77
CA GLY A 86 0.09 23.01 -15.48
C GLY A 86 -1.27 22.97 -14.78
N GLN A 87 -1.51 24.01 -13.98
CA GLN A 87 -2.68 24.14 -13.11
C GLN A 87 -4.04 24.01 -13.81
N PRO A 88 -4.33 24.71 -14.92
CA PRO A 88 -5.66 24.64 -15.54
C PRO A 88 -5.99 23.24 -16.08
N GLN A 89 -4.96 22.50 -16.52
CA GLN A 89 -5.15 21.16 -17.03
C GLN A 89 -5.37 20.14 -15.90
N ILE A 90 -4.66 20.29 -14.78
CA ILE A 90 -4.92 19.50 -13.56
C ILE A 90 -6.34 19.75 -13.03
N GLU A 91 -6.77 21.01 -12.95
CA GLU A 91 -8.13 21.36 -12.51
C GLU A 91 -9.20 20.77 -13.42
N SER A 92 -9.01 20.80 -14.75
CA SER A 92 -9.91 20.14 -15.70
C SER A 92 -10.02 18.63 -15.46
N ILE A 93 -8.88 17.97 -15.23
CA ILE A 93 -8.84 16.51 -14.97
C ILE A 93 -9.60 16.18 -13.67
N ILE A 94 -9.43 16.97 -12.62
CA ILE A 94 -10.12 16.77 -11.34
C ILE A 94 -11.62 17.02 -11.49
N ASN A 95 -12.02 18.11 -12.13
CA ASN A 95 -13.43 18.46 -12.34
C ASN A 95 -14.16 17.40 -13.17
N GLU A 96 -13.53 16.90 -14.24
CA GLU A 96 -14.09 15.81 -15.04
C GLU A 96 -14.25 14.52 -14.22
N LYS A 97 -13.29 14.21 -13.35
CA LYS A 97 -13.37 13.05 -12.45
C LYS A 97 -14.50 13.22 -11.44
N ALA A 98 -14.56 14.36 -10.74
CA ALA A 98 -15.61 14.66 -9.78
C ALA A 98 -17.01 14.56 -10.41
N LYS A 99 -17.17 15.09 -11.63
CA LYS A 99 -18.41 14.96 -12.39
C LYS A 99 -18.77 13.51 -12.71
N LYS A 100 -17.84 12.72 -13.24
CA LYS A 100 -18.07 11.29 -13.55
C LYS A 100 -18.45 10.48 -12.30
N VAL A 101 -17.82 10.80 -11.17
CA VAL A 101 -18.10 10.18 -9.87
C VAL A 101 -19.48 10.56 -9.37
N ALA A 102 -19.87 11.84 -9.44
CA ALA A 102 -21.19 12.31 -9.04
C ALA A 102 -22.32 11.74 -9.89
N GLU A 103 -22.08 11.53 -11.19
CA GLU A 103 -23.05 10.91 -12.11
C GLU A 103 -23.11 9.37 -11.96
N GLY A 104 -22.18 8.76 -11.22
CA GLY A 104 -22.06 7.31 -11.09
C GLY A 104 -21.60 6.60 -12.37
N THR A 105 -21.12 7.36 -13.36
CA THR A 105 -20.67 6.87 -14.68
C THR A 105 -19.20 6.43 -14.68
N ASP A 106 -18.49 6.63 -13.56
CA ASP A 106 -17.08 6.29 -13.45
C ASP A 106 -16.90 4.76 -13.28
N GLU A 107 -16.46 4.08 -14.34
CA GLU A 107 -16.26 2.62 -14.38
C GLU A 107 -14.99 2.13 -13.65
N ILE A 108 -14.61 2.79 -12.56
CA ILE A 108 -13.44 2.36 -11.78
C ILE A 108 -13.76 1.02 -11.13
N LYS A 109 -13.13 -0.05 -11.63
CA LYS A 109 -13.19 -1.39 -11.05
C LYS A 109 -12.40 -1.41 -9.74
N ILE A 110 -13.06 -1.01 -8.65
CA ILE A 110 -12.50 -1.16 -7.31
C ILE A 110 -12.43 -2.65 -7.02
N PRO A 111 -11.22 -3.21 -6.81
CA PRO A 111 -11.08 -4.62 -6.50
C PRO A 111 -11.88 -4.94 -5.23
N GLU A 112 -12.78 -5.91 -5.31
CA GLU A 112 -13.45 -6.39 -4.10
C GLU A 112 -12.41 -6.94 -3.12
N PRO A 113 -12.58 -6.70 -1.81
CA PRO A 113 -11.72 -7.29 -0.80
C PRO A 113 -11.69 -8.81 -0.97
N MET A 114 -10.48 -9.39 -1.04
CA MET A 114 -10.36 -10.84 -1.15
C MET A 114 -11.05 -11.50 0.05
N PRO A 115 -12.00 -12.41 -0.17
CA PRO A 115 -12.69 -13.07 0.93
C PRO A 115 -11.69 -13.92 1.73
N LEU A 116 -11.77 -13.82 3.06
CA LEU A 116 -10.97 -14.63 3.96
C LEU A 116 -11.35 -16.11 3.82
N SER A 117 -10.38 -17.00 4.02
CA SER A 117 -10.66 -18.43 4.08
C SER A 117 -11.52 -18.78 5.31
N LYS A 118 -12.31 -19.86 5.23
CA LYS A 118 -13.17 -20.31 6.35
C LYS A 118 -12.40 -20.51 7.66
N VAL A 119 -11.15 -20.98 7.55
CA VAL A 119 -10.26 -21.20 8.71
C VAL A 119 -9.84 -19.88 9.33
N ALA A 120 -9.45 -18.89 8.51
CA ALA A 120 -9.07 -17.57 9.00
C ALA A 120 -10.25 -16.87 9.71
N VAL A 121 -11.47 -16.98 9.15
CA VAL A 121 -12.68 -16.44 9.77
C VAL A 121 -12.94 -17.09 11.13
N GLN A 122 -12.88 -18.42 11.22
CA GLN A 122 -13.09 -19.13 12.49
C GLN A 122 -12.05 -18.76 13.56
N MET A 123 -10.79 -18.61 13.18
CA MET A 123 -9.73 -18.21 14.09
C MET A 123 -9.96 -16.79 14.61
N GLN A 124 -10.33 -15.85 13.73
CA GLN A 124 -10.63 -14.47 14.09
C GLN A 124 -11.85 -14.36 15.01
N MET A 125 -12.88 -15.19 14.81
CA MET A 125 -14.05 -15.25 15.70
C MET A 125 -13.69 -15.76 17.10
N LYS A 126 -12.76 -16.72 17.22
CA LYS A 126 -12.27 -17.19 18.52
C LYS A 126 -11.50 -16.10 19.26
N ASP A 127 -10.63 -15.37 18.57
CA ASP A 127 -9.88 -14.26 19.17
C ASP A 127 -10.84 -13.15 19.66
N LEU A 128 -11.87 -12.82 18.88
CA LEU A 128 -12.90 -11.86 19.29
C LEU A 128 -13.67 -12.32 20.54
N GLN A 129 -14.01 -13.61 20.63
CA GLN A 129 -14.66 -14.17 21.83
C GLN A 129 -13.76 -14.09 23.06
N PHE A 130 -12.45 -14.32 22.88
CA PHE A 130 -11.47 -14.20 23.96
C PHE A 130 -11.38 -12.76 24.48
N LEU A 131 -11.30 -11.77 23.58
CA LEU A 131 -11.22 -10.36 23.94
C LEU A 131 -12.48 -9.92 24.71
N ARG A 132 -13.68 -10.27 24.24
CA ARG A 132 -14.94 -9.92 24.93
C ARG A 132 -15.06 -10.49 26.35
N GLN A 133 -14.49 -11.66 26.61
CA GLN A 133 -14.48 -12.26 27.95
C GLN A 133 -13.53 -11.54 28.93
N GLY A 134 -12.57 -10.76 28.41
CA GLY A 134 -11.70 -9.92 29.23
C GLY A 134 -12.40 -8.66 29.74
N ASP A 135 -13.28 -8.07 28.92
CA ASP A 135 -14.01 -6.84 29.26
C ASP A 135 -15.14 -7.06 30.28
N GLU A 136 -15.75 -8.25 30.32
CA GLU A 136 -16.80 -8.61 31.30
C GLU A 136 -16.27 -9.00 32.70
N LYS A 137 -14.94 -9.04 32.89
CA LYS A 137 -14.31 -9.42 34.18
C LYS A 137 -13.66 -8.25 34.93
N SER A 138 -13.95 -7.01 34.56
CA SER A 138 -13.55 -5.79 35.27
C SER A 138 -14.69 -5.16 36.06
#